data_AF-A0A484MFS5-F1
#
_entry.id   AF-A0A484MFS5-F1
#
_cell.length_a   1.000
_cell.length_b   1.000
_cell.length_c   1.000
_cell.angle_alpha   90.00
_cell.angle_beta   90.00
_cell.angle_gamma   90.00
#
_symmetry.space_group_name_H-M   'P 1'
#
loop_
_entity.id
_entity.type
_entity.pdbx_description
1 polymer ?
#
loop_
_entity_poly.entity_id
_entity_poly.type
_entity_poly.pdbx_seq_one_letter_code
_entity_poly.pdbx_strand_id
1 'polypeptide(L)'
;MAKIKIGINGFGRIGRLVARVALQRDDIELVAVNDPFITTDYMTYMFKYDTVHGQWKHHELKIKDEKTLLFGEQHVKVYGCRNPEEIPWAEAGADYVVESTGVFTDKDKAAAHLKAGAKKVVISAPSKDAPMFVMGVNESEYKPDITIVSNASCTTNCLAPLAKVINDKFGIVEGLMTTVHSITG
;
A
#
# COMPACT_ATOMS: atom_id res chain seq x y z
N MET A 1 4.38 -1.62 21.94
CA MET A 1 5.24 -2.22 20.89
C MET A 1 5.80 -1.08 20.05
N ALA A 2 6.95 -1.27 19.38
CA ALA A 2 7.43 -0.28 18.41
C ALA A 2 6.45 -0.19 17.23
N LYS A 3 6.22 1.02 16.69
CA LYS A 3 5.34 1.22 15.53
C LYS A 3 5.93 0.56 14.28
N ILE A 4 5.06 0.03 13.43
CA ILE A 4 5.44 -0.50 12.12
C ILE A 4 5.68 0.66 11.15
N LYS A 5 6.93 0.85 10.72
CA LYS A 5 7.30 1.93 9.81
C LYS A 5 7.11 1.54 8.36
N ILE A 6 6.30 2.31 7.65
CA ILE A 6 5.92 2.03 6.27
C ILE A 6 6.40 3.12 5.30
N GLY A 7 6.80 2.68 4.11
CA GLY A 7 6.97 3.49 2.91
C GLY A 7 5.87 3.16 1.89
N ILE A 8 5.51 4.11 1.05
CA ILE A 8 4.53 3.90 -0.04
C ILE A 8 5.19 4.21 -1.38
N ASN A 9 5.20 3.25 -2.30
CA ASN A 9 5.58 3.45 -3.69
C ASN A 9 4.31 3.58 -4.55
N GLY A 10 4.19 4.70 -5.28
CA GLY A 10 2.98 5.07 -6.03
C GLY A 10 1.99 5.84 -5.16
N PHE A 11 1.87 7.15 -5.36
CA PHE A 11 0.98 8.01 -4.57
C PHE A 11 -0.34 8.32 -5.30
N GLY A 12 -0.83 7.30 -6.01
CA GLY A 12 -2.13 7.27 -6.67
C GLY A 12 -3.31 7.11 -5.70
N ARG A 13 -4.47 6.69 -6.22
CA ARG A 13 -5.69 6.53 -5.39
C ARG A 13 -5.46 5.61 -4.18
N ILE A 14 -4.89 4.42 -4.42
CA ILE A 14 -4.64 3.44 -3.36
C ILE A 14 -3.58 3.93 -2.38
N GLY A 15 -2.43 4.42 -2.87
CA GLY A 15 -1.35 4.93 -2.02
C GLY A 15 -1.80 6.04 -1.07
N ARG A 16 -2.60 7.01 -1.54
CA ARG A 16 -3.14 8.08 -0.67
C ARG A 16 -4.12 7.55 0.37
N LEU A 17 -4.96 6.59 0.03
CA LEU A 17 -5.90 5.98 0.98
C LEU A 17 -5.17 5.16 2.04
N VAL A 18 -4.13 4.41 1.66
CA VAL A 18 -3.25 3.72 2.60
C VAL A 18 -2.60 4.73 3.55
N ALA A 19 -2.08 5.85 3.05
CA ALA A 19 -1.53 6.92 3.88
C ALA A 19 -2.58 7.49 4.85
N ARG A 20 -3.79 7.79 4.38
CA ARG A 20 -4.90 8.28 5.22
C ARG A 20 -5.27 7.31 6.34
N VAL A 21 -5.27 6.01 6.06
CA VAL A 21 -5.53 4.97 7.07
C VAL A 21 -4.36 4.87 8.04
N ALA A 22 -3.11 4.84 7.55
CA ALA A 22 -1.91 4.75 8.38
C ALA A 22 -1.80 5.91 9.37
N LEU A 23 -2.12 7.14 8.95
CA LEU A 23 -2.08 8.34 9.79
C LEU A 23 -3.15 8.37 10.89
N GLN A 24 -4.15 7.48 10.84
CA GLN A 24 -5.18 7.35 11.87
C GLN A 24 -4.92 6.17 12.80
N ARG A 25 -3.87 5.39 12.56
CA ARG A 25 -3.51 4.23 13.35
C ARG A 25 -2.36 4.56 14.31
N ASP A 26 -2.44 4.02 15.52
CA ASP A 26 -1.42 4.20 16.56
C ASP A 26 -0.27 3.19 16.44
N ASP A 27 -0.48 2.09 15.71
CA ASP A 27 0.48 1.00 15.52
C ASP A 27 1.31 1.10 14.21
N ILE A 28 0.97 2.03 13.32
CA ILE A 28 1.67 2.25 12.04
C ILE A 28 2.23 3.67 11.99
N GLU A 29 3.40 3.81 11.37
CA GLU A 29 4.05 5.10 11.12
C GLU A 29 4.42 5.21 9.64
N LEU A 30 3.78 6.12 8.91
CA LEU A 30 4.19 6.50 7.55
C LEU A 30 5.46 7.34 7.63
N VAL A 31 6.55 6.89 7.02
CA VAL A 31 7.85 7.60 7.07
C VAL A 31 8.31 8.10 5.70
N ALA A 32 7.83 7.50 4.62
CA ALA A 32 8.16 7.94 3.27
C ALA A 32 7.08 7.65 2.24
N VAL A 33 7.03 8.49 1.21
CA VAL A 33 6.23 8.30 -0.01
C VAL A 33 7.11 8.53 -1.23
N ASN A 34 6.92 7.75 -2.29
CA ASN A 34 7.60 7.89 -3.57
C ASN A 34 6.59 7.95 -4.71
N ASP A 35 6.66 9.00 -5.52
CA ASP A 35 6.01 9.02 -6.83
C ASP A 35 6.80 9.92 -7.79
N PRO A 36 7.37 9.38 -8.88
CA PRO A 36 8.23 10.14 -9.79
C PRO A 36 7.48 11.18 -10.63
N PHE A 37 6.15 11.19 -10.60
CA PHE A 37 5.34 12.09 -11.43
C PHE A 37 4.61 13.17 -10.61
N ILE A 38 4.73 13.15 -9.28
CA ILE A 38 3.97 14.01 -8.39
C ILE A 38 4.94 14.80 -7.50
N THR A 39 4.92 16.13 -7.61
CA THR A 39 5.73 17.00 -6.73
C THR A 39 5.12 17.07 -5.33
N THR A 40 5.91 17.48 -4.33
CA THR A 40 5.44 17.63 -2.93
C THR A 40 4.24 18.58 -2.81
N ASP A 41 4.22 19.67 -3.58
CA ASP A 41 3.06 20.58 -3.68
C ASP A 41 1.83 19.85 -4.22
N TYR A 42 1.99 19.07 -5.29
CA TYR A 42 0.88 18.36 -5.90
C TYR A 42 0.40 17.17 -5.04
N MET A 43 1.31 16.45 -4.38
CA MET A 43 0.99 15.43 -3.38
C MET A 43 0.13 16.02 -2.26
N THR A 44 0.47 17.23 -1.79
CA THR A 44 -0.30 17.93 -0.76
C THR A 44 -1.72 18.20 -1.20
N TYR A 45 -1.90 18.71 -2.42
CA TYR A 45 -3.22 18.95 -3.00
C TYR A 45 -4.04 17.64 -3.12
N MET A 46 -3.47 16.62 -3.76
CA MET A 46 -4.14 15.33 -4.00
C MET A 46 -4.47 14.58 -2.71
N PHE A 47 -3.66 14.75 -1.66
CA PHE A 47 -3.95 14.16 -0.37
C PHE A 47 -5.03 14.93 0.39
N LYS A 48 -4.98 16.28 0.36
CA LYS A 48 -5.95 17.12 1.05
C LYS A 48 -7.36 16.98 0.48
N TYR A 49 -7.48 16.93 -0.85
CA TYR A 49 -8.76 16.87 -1.55
C TYR A 49 -8.91 15.54 -2.28
N ASP A 50 -9.86 14.72 -1.81
CA ASP A 50 -10.28 13.51 -2.52
C ASP A 50 -11.77 13.63 -2.88
N THR A 51 -12.08 13.50 -4.17
CA THR A 51 -13.46 13.66 -4.67
C THR A 51 -14.40 12.57 -4.17
N VAL A 52 -13.89 11.37 -3.92
CA VAL A 52 -14.70 10.21 -3.52
C VAL A 52 -14.76 10.10 -2.00
N HIS A 53 -13.61 10.25 -1.34
CA HIS A 53 -13.46 10.02 0.09
C HIS A 53 -13.43 11.32 0.92
N GLY A 54 -13.74 12.45 0.29
CA GLY A 54 -13.81 13.75 0.93
C GLY A 54 -12.45 14.34 1.29
N GLN A 55 -12.51 15.51 1.91
CA GLN A 55 -11.33 16.25 2.34
C GLN A 55 -10.69 15.61 3.58
N TRP A 56 -9.36 15.66 3.66
CA TRP A 56 -8.63 15.30 4.86
C TRP A 56 -8.86 16.34 5.98
N LYS A 57 -9.36 15.89 7.14
CA LYS A 57 -9.76 16.76 8.27
C LYS A 57 -9.07 16.47 9.61
N HIS A 58 -8.18 15.48 9.68
CA HIS A 58 -7.65 15.00 10.96
C HIS A 58 -6.44 15.82 11.45
N HIS A 59 -5.40 15.89 10.63
CA HIS A 59 -4.18 16.63 10.94
C HIS A 59 -3.91 17.70 9.90
N GLU A 60 -3.32 18.81 10.35
CA GLU A 60 -2.86 19.85 9.44
C GLU A 60 -1.77 19.29 8.54
N LEU A 61 -1.91 19.50 7.23
CA LEU A 61 -0.92 19.10 6.24
C LEU A 61 -0.10 20.32 5.84
N LYS A 62 1.21 20.26 6.08
CA LYS A 62 2.17 21.30 5.70
C LYS A 62 3.30 20.70 4.87
N ILE A 63 3.91 21.56 4.07
CA ILE A 63 5.17 21.27 3.38
C ILE A 63 6.27 21.88 4.23
N LYS A 64 7.22 21.06 4.69
CA LYS A 64 8.37 21.54 5.45
C LYS A 64 9.45 22.05 4.50
N ASP A 65 9.72 21.27 3.47
CA ASP A 65 10.69 21.53 2.41
C ASP A 65 10.33 20.70 1.17
N GLU A 66 11.11 20.85 0.09
CA GLU A 66 10.86 20.17 -1.19
C GLU A 66 10.79 18.63 -1.07
N LYS A 67 11.38 18.03 -0.04
CA LYS A 67 11.47 16.58 0.13
C LYS A 67 10.76 16.08 1.39
N THR A 68 9.94 16.90 2.05
CA THR A 68 9.33 16.53 3.33
C THR A 68 7.92 17.11 3.50
N LEU A 69 6.96 16.21 3.73
CA LEU A 69 5.60 16.53 4.17
C LEU A 69 5.47 16.40 5.69
N LEU A 70 4.63 17.26 6.27
CA LEU A 70 4.25 17.23 7.68
C LEU A 70 2.76 16.92 7.81
N PHE A 71 2.45 15.82 8.47
CA PHE A 71 1.09 15.47 8.89
C PHE A 71 0.99 15.72 10.39
N GLY A 72 0.62 16.94 10.79
CA GLY A 72 0.78 17.39 12.17
C GLY A 72 2.27 17.46 12.54
N GLU A 73 2.68 16.68 13.54
CA GLU A 73 4.08 16.57 13.97
C GLU A 73 4.88 15.50 13.21
N GLN A 74 4.18 14.62 12.48
CA GLN A 74 4.80 13.50 11.78
C GLN A 74 5.47 13.95 10.48
N HIS A 75 6.75 13.62 10.35
CA HIS A 75 7.56 13.93 9.17
C HIS A 75 7.57 12.76 8.19
N VAL A 76 7.23 13.03 6.93
CA VAL A 76 7.20 12.03 5.85
C VAL A 76 8.11 12.49 4.73
N LYS A 77 9.16 11.71 4.44
CA LYS A 77 10.08 11.98 3.33
C LYS A 77 9.37 11.74 1.99
N VAL A 78 9.62 12.61 1.03
CA VAL A 78 9.09 12.53 -0.33
C VAL A 78 10.22 12.24 -1.30
N TYR A 79 10.02 11.23 -2.14
CA TYR A 79 10.93 10.84 -3.20
C TYR A 79 10.24 10.86 -4.57
N GLY A 80 11.05 11.04 -5.62
CA GLY A 80 10.61 11.06 -7.01
C GLY A 80 11.42 10.08 -7.87
N CYS A 81 11.83 8.95 -7.30
CA CYS A 81 12.67 7.97 -7.98
C CYS A 81 11.80 7.08 -8.88
N ARG A 82 12.22 6.91 -10.13
CA ARG A 82 11.55 6.02 -11.10
C ARG A 82 11.91 4.56 -10.91
N ASN A 83 13.17 4.30 -10.56
CA ASN A 83 13.68 2.97 -10.30
C ASN A 83 13.48 2.62 -8.82
N PRO A 84 12.74 1.54 -8.49
CA PRO A 84 12.52 1.12 -7.11
C PRO A 84 13.79 0.81 -6.31
N GLU A 85 14.89 0.45 -6.98
CA GLU A 85 16.19 0.15 -6.33
C GLU A 85 16.90 1.41 -5.82
N GLU A 86 16.56 2.59 -6.34
CA GLU A 86 17.19 3.87 -5.99
C GLU A 86 16.45 4.62 -4.89
N ILE A 87 15.29 4.12 -4.44
CA ILE A 87 14.53 4.77 -3.38
C ILE A 87 15.23 4.51 -2.04
N PRO A 88 15.63 5.52 -1.26
CA PRO A 88 16.42 5.30 -0.06
C PRO A 88 15.54 4.91 1.14
N TRP A 89 14.94 3.71 1.10
CA TRP A 89 14.04 3.20 2.14
C TRP A 89 14.73 3.04 3.50
N ALA A 90 15.95 2.48 3.51
CA ALA A 90 16.72 2.34 4.75
C ALA A 90 16.99 3.70 5.42
N GLU A 91 17.32 4.73 4.63
CA GLU A 91 17.56 6.09 5.14
C GLU A 91 16.26 6.76 5.62
N ALA A 92 15.12 6.43 5.01
CA ALA A 92 13.82 6.86 5.51
C ALA A 92 13.36 6.09 6.76
N GLY A 93 13.96 4.93 7.04
CA GLY A 93 13.52 4.01 8.10
C GLY A 93 12.24 3.24 7.73
N ALA A 94 11.95 3.05 6.44
CA ALA A 94 10.80 2.30 5.96
C ALA A 94 11.11 0.79 5.92
N ASP A 95 10.65 0.07 6.94
CA ASP A 95 10.84 -1.39 7.04
C ASP A 95 9.90 -2.14 6.09
N TYR A 96 8.68 -1.64 5.90
CA TYR A 96 7.67 -2.23 5.04
C TYR A 96 7.34 -1.27 3.91
N VAL A 97 7.27 -1.75 2.68
CA VAL A 97 6.88 -0.95 1.52
C VAL A 97 5.55 -1.44 0.97
N VAL A 98 4.62 -0.51 0.82
CA VAL A 98 3.38 -0.74 0.06
C VAL A 98 3.66 -0.38 -1.40
N GLU A 99 3.69 -1.39 -2.25
CA GLU A 99 3.86 -1.24 -3.70
C GLU A 99 2.49 -1.07 -4.35
N SER A 100 2.16 0.19 -4.67
CA SER A 100 0.86 0.61 -5.18
C SER A 100 0.93 1.36 -6.51
N THR A 101 2.01 1.20 -7.25
CA THR A 101 2.15 1.72 -8.63
C THR A 101 1.33 0.91 -9.64
N GLY A 102 1.06 -0.37 -9.36
CA GLY A 102 0.47 -1.31 -10.31
C GLY A 102 1.44 -1.79 -11.42
N VAL A 103 2.70 -1.36 -11.38
CA VAL A 103 3.72 -1.69 -12.40
C VAL A 103 4.66 -2.81 -11.92
N PHE A 104 5.01 -2.80 -10.64
CA PHE A 104 5.96 -3.74 -10.04
C PHE A 104 5.23 -4.87 -9.28
N THR A 105 4.32 -5.55 -9.97
CA THR A 105 3.46 -6.59 -9.36
C THR A 105 4.11 -7.98 -9.29
N ASP A 106 5.24 -8.17 -9.95
CA ASP A 106 5.98 -9.42 -9.96
C ASP A 106 7.04 -9.43 -8.86
N LYS A 107 7.32 -10.61 -8.28
CA LYS A 107 8.25 -10.77 -7.16
C LYS A 107 9.64 -10.21 -7.46
N ASP A 108 10.19 -10.47 -8.64
CA ASP A 108 11.51 -9.98 -9.03
C ASP A 108 11.54 -8.45 -9.16
N LYS A 109 10.46 -7.86 -9.67
CA LYS A 109 10.33 -6.41 -9.81
C LYS A 109 10.16 -5.73 -8.46
N ALA A 110 9.32 -6.29 -7.59
CA ALA A 110 9.11 -5.79 -6.23
C ALA A 110 10.34 -5.98 -5.34
N ALA A 111 11.18 -6.99 -5.62
CA ALA A 111 12.43 -7.25 -4.89
C ALA A 111 13.44 -6.10 -4.99
N ALA A 112 13.29 -5.22 -5.98
CA ALA A 112 14.05 -3.99 -6.09
C ALA A 112 13.96 -3.12 -4.82
N HIS A 113 12.80 -3.10 -4.15
CA HIS A 113 12.65 -2.39 -2.87
C HIS A 113 13.47 -3.00 -1.73
N LEU A 114 13.68 -4.33 -1.75
CA LEU A 114 14.51 -5.00 -0.75
C LEU A 114 15.97 -4.57 -0.89
N LYS A 115 16.45 -4.42 -2.12
CA LYS A 115 17.80 -3.89 -2.41
C LYS A 115 17.97 -2.44 -1.93
N ALA A 116 16.90 -1.67 -2.00
CA ALA A 116 16.81 -0.30 -1.49
C ALA A 116 16.70 -0.20 0.05
N GLY A 117 16.69 -1.34 0.75
CA GLY A 117 16.76 -1.41 2.21
C GLY A 117 15.42 -1.64 2.93
N ALA A 118 14.32 -1.87 2.20
CA ALA A 118 13.09 -2.36 2.80
C ALA A 118 13.26 -3.82 3.28
N LYS A 119 12.57 -4.21 4.35
CA LYS A 119 12.57 -5.59 4.85
C LYS A 119 11.45 -6.42 4.24
N LYS A 120 10.30 -5.79 3.99
CA LYS A 120 9.09 -6.44 3.46
C LYS A 120 8.41 -5.58 2.42
N VAL A 121 7.74 -6.22 1.46
CA VAL A 121 6.97 -5.55 0.41
C VAL A 121 5.56 -6.14 0.34
N VAL A 122 4.55 -5.28 0.34
CA VAL A 122 3.14 -5.63 0.14
C VAL A 122 2.66 -5.01 -1.17
N ILE A 123 2.42 -5.85 -2.16
CA ILE A 123 1.91 -5.43 -3.48
C ILE A 123 0.39 -5.25 -3.38
N SER A 124 -0.12 -4.08 -3.73
CA SER A 124 -1.56 -3.75 -3.61
C SER A 124 -2.40 -4.23 -4.82
N ALA A 125 -1.90 -5.22 -5.55
CA ALA A 125 -2.50 -5.78 -6.75
C ALA A 125 -2.13 -7.27 -6.87
N PRO A 126 -2.88 -8.05 -7.68
CA PRO A 126 -2.53 -9.45 -7.95
C PRO A 126 -1.11 -9.58 -8.48
N SER A 127 -0.39 -10.56 -7.95
CA SER A 127 0.92 -10.94 -8.42
C SER A 127 0.84 -12.27 -9.17
N LYS A 128 1.70 -12.44 -10.18
CA LYS A 128 1.82 -13.72 -10.89
C LYS A 128 2.55 -14.78 -10.06
N ASP A 129 3.40 -14.36 -9.11
CA ASP A 129 4.40 -15.21 -8.46
C ASP A 129 4.58 -14.92 -6.96
N ALA A 130 4.15 -13.76 -6.44
CA ALA A 130 4.12 -13.50 -5.01
C ALA A 130 2.90 -14.16 -4.35
N PRO A 131 3.06 -14.78 -3.16
CA PRO A 131 1.94 -15.37 -2.43
C PRO A 131 0.88 -14.32 -2.10
N MET A 132 -0.38 -14.68 -2.32
CA MET A 132 -1.53 -13.80 -2.10
C MET A 132 -2.22 -14.09 -0.77
N PHE A 133 -2.49 -13.02 -0.03
CA PHE A 133 -3.22 -13.09 1.24
C PHE A 133 -4.45 -12.20 1.20
N VAL A 134 -5.56 -12.72 1.72
CA VAL A 134 -6.78 -11.99 2.01
C VAL A 134 -7.03 -12.08 3.51
N MET A 135 -7.11 -10.92 4.15
CA MET A 135 -7.35 -10.81 5.60
C MET A 135 -8.71 -11.40 5.97
N GLY A 136 -8.74 -12.23 7.01
CA GLY A 136 -9.91 -13.00 7.44
C GLY A 136 -10.15 -14.30 6.66
N VAL A 137 -9.24 -14.68 5.75
CA VAL A 137 -9.38 -15.87 4.89
C VAL A 137 -8.19 -16.79 5.04
N ASN A 138 -6.99 -16.31 4.71
CA ASN A 138 -5.76 -17.12 4.68
C ASN A 138 -4.52 -16.39 5.23
N GLU A 139 -4.68 -15.26 5.91
CA GLU A 139 -3.58 -14.52 6.53
C GLU A 139 -2.79 -15.34 7.55
N SER A 140 -3.41 -16.36 8.16
CA SER A 140 -2.75 -17.29 9.07
C SER A 140 -1.67 -18.16 8.39
N GLU A 141 -1.68 -18.25 7.06
CA GLU A 141 -0.67 -18.98 6.29
C GLU A 141 0.59 -18.13 6.04
N TYR A 142 0.56 -16.84 6.39
CA TYR A 142 1.73 -15.98 6.27
C TYR A 142 2.87 -16.51 7.15
N LYS A 143 4.06 -16.61 6.55
CA LYS A 143 5.28 -16.99 7.26
C LYS A 143 6.27 -15.82 7.29
N PRO A 144 6.93 -15.56 8.43
CA PRO A 144 7.84 -14.42 8.58
C PRO A 144 9.04 -14.41 7.63
N ASP A 145 9.41 -15.52 6.99
CA ASP A 145 10.45 -15.58 5.96
C ASP A 145 9.97 -15.05 4.60
N ILE A 146 8.66 -14.98 4.36
CA ILE A 146 8.10 -14.41 3.13
C ILE A 146 8.30 -12.89 3.14
N THR A 147 9.16 -12.40 2.25
CA THR A 147 9.54 -10.98 2.18
C THR A 147 8.66 -10.15 1.26
N ILE A 148 8.03 -10.77 0.25
CA ILE A 148 7.19 -10.10 -0.73
C ILE A 148 5.87 -10.85 -0.78
N VAL A 149 4.77 -10.11 -0.60
CA VAL A 149 3.41 -10.63 -0.61
C VAL A 149 2.52 -9.77 -1.51
N SER A 150 1.45 -10.36 -2.03
CA SER A 150 0.38 -9.64 -2.70
C SER A 150 -0.87 -9.60 -1.81
N ASN A 151 -1.49 -8.43 -1.71
CA ASN A 151 -2.76 -8.25 -1.02
C ASN A 151 -3.97 -8.55 -1.93
N ALA A 152 -3.77 -9.44 -2.91
CA ALA A 152 -4.74 -9.81 -3.93
C ALA A 152 -5.31 -8.59 -4.70
N SER A 153 -6.56 -8.66 -5.15
CA SER A 153 -7.30 -7.54 -5.76
C SER A 153 -8.44 -7.06 -4.86
N CYS A 154 -8.98 -5.87 -5.14
CA CYS A 154 -10.21 -5.37 -4.51
C CYS A 154 -11.37 -6.40 -4.62
N THR A 155 -11.55 -6.98 -5.79
CA THR A 155 -12.60 -7.97 -6.06
C THR A 155 -12.33 -9.29 -5.32
N THR A 156 -11.08 -9.73 -5.24
CA THR A 156 -10.71 -10.94 -4.48
C THR A 156 -10.95 -10.75 -2.99
N ASN A 157 -10.60 -9.59 -2.43
CA ASN A 157 -10.87 -9.25 -1.03
C ASN A 157 -12.37 -9.23 -0.71
N CYS A 158 -13.23 -8.93 -1.70
CA CYS A 158 -14.69 -9.02 -1.56
C CYS A 158 -15.21 -10.46 -1.65
N LEU A 159 -14.78 -11.22 -2.67
CA LEU A 159 -15.33 -12.54 -2.95
C LEU A 159 -14.82 -13.62 -1.97
N ALA A 160 -13.54 -13.59 -1.60
CA ALA A 160 -12.93 -14.69 -0.85
C ALA A 160 -13.57 -14.93 0.53
N PRO A 161 -13.92 -13.91 1.35
CA PRO A 161 -14.64 -14.13 2.59
C PRO A 161 -16.02 -14.78 2.37
N LEU A 162 -16.76 -14.33 1.34
CA LEU A 162 -18.07 -14.90 1.00
C LEU A 162 -17.93 -16.37 0.58
N ALA A 163 -17.03 -16.66 -0.37
CA ALA A 163 -16.78 -18.00 -0.86
C ALA A 163 -16.33 -18.92 0.27
N LYS A 164 -15.47 -18.44 1.17
CA LYS A 164 -15.01 -19.20 2.34
C LYS A 164 -16.17 -19.63 3.23
N VAL A 165 -17.03 -18.69 3.66
CA VAL A 165 -18.14 -19.01 4.57
C VAL A 165 -19.11 -20.01 3.94
N ILE A 166 -19.44 -19.82 2.66
CA ILE A 166 -20.34 -20.74 1.94
C ILE A 166 -19.69 -22.11 1.76
N ASN A 167 -18.42 -22.17 1.38
CA ASN A 167 -17.71 -23.42 1.19
C ASN A 167 -17.55 -24.19 2.51
N ASP A 168 -17.15 -23.51 3.59
CA ASP A 168 -16.93 -24.13 4.90
C ASP A 168 -18.23 -24.71 5.50
N LYS A 169 -19.39 -24.12 5.16
CA LYS A 169 -20.70 -24.55 5.68
C LYS A 169 -21.44 -25.52 4.79
N PHE A 170 -21.34 -25.35 3.47
CA PHE A 170 -22.22 -26.02 2.52
C PHE A 170 -21.46 -26.77 1.41
N GLY A 171 -20.17 -26.48 1.22
CA GLY A 171 -19.37 -27.01 0.12
C GLY A 171 -19.76 -26.39 -1.23
N ILE A 172 -18.82 -25.70 -1.89
CA ILE A 172 -19.02 -25.20 -3.25
C ILE A 172 -18.57 -26.28 -4.23
N VAL A 173 -19.47 -26.73 -5.10
CA VAL A 173 -19.12 -27.67 -6.19
C VAL A 173 -18.48 -26.91 -7.35
N GLU A 174 -19.13 -25.85 -7.81
CA GLU A 174 -18.65 -24.94 -8.85
C GLU A 174 -19.36 -23.58 -8.72
N GLY A 175 -18.81 -22.53 -9.32
CA GLY A 175 -19.40 -21.20 -9.26
C GLY A 175 -18.87 -20.26 -10.33
N LEU A 176 -19.77 -19.41 -10.84
CA LEU A 176 -19.42 -18.30 -11.71
C LEU A 176 -19.61 -16.99 -10.93
N MET A 177 -18.71 -16.05 -11.14
CA MET A 177 -18.81 -14.72 -10.54
C MET A 177 -18.80 -13.66 -11.64
N THR A 178 -19.66 -12.67 -11.48
CA THR A 178 -19.66 -11.44 -12.27
C THR A 178 -19.62 -10.27 -11.32
N THR A 179 -18.71 -9.32 -11.56
CA THR A 179 -18.61 -8.08 -10.79
C THR A 179 -18.92 -6.90 -11.70
N VAL A 180 -19.74 -5.97 -11.22
CA VAL A 180 -19.87 -4.64 -11.82
C VAL A 180 -18.92 -3.72 -11.07
N HIS A 181 -17.85 -3.29 -11.73
CA HIS A 181 -16.78 -2.53 -11.09
C HIS A 181 -16.80 -1.07 -11.53
N SER A 182 -16.55 -0.13 -10.62
CA SER A 182 -16.37 1.28 -10.95
C SER A 182 -15.16 1.50 -11.86
N ILE A 183 -15.16 2.56 -12.65
CA ILE A 183 -14.00 2.93 -13.46
C ILE A 183 -12.75 3.17 -12.58
N THR A 184 -11.59 2.74 -13.07
CA THR A 184 -10.30 2.90 -12.41
C THR A 184 -9.33 3.66 -13.31
N GLY A 185 -8.32 4.28 -12.69
CA GLY A 185 -7.20 4.92 -13.39
C GLY A 185 -5.94 4.08 -13.29
#